data_AF-A0A355RLJ8-F1
#
_entry.id   AF-A0A355RLJ8-F1
#
_cell.length_a   1.000
_cell.length_b   1.000
_cell.length_c   1.000
_cell.angle_alpha   90.00
_cell.angle_beta   90.00
_cell.angle_gamma   90.00
#
_symmetry.space_group_name_H-M   'P 1'
#
loop_
_entity.id
_entity.type
_entity.pdbx_description
1 polymer ?
#
loop_
_entity_poly.entity_id
_entity_poly.type
_entity_poly.pdbx_seq_one_letter_code
_entity_poly.pdbx_strand_id
1 'polypeptide(L)' 'MGIEIAAMVLAGGKGTRLKSLTRKTAKPAVSYGAKYRIIDF' A
#
# COMPACT_ATOMS: atom_id res chain seq x y z
N MET A 1 -29.64 -13.86 -2.53
CA MET A 1 -28.22 -14.24 -2.64
C MET A 1 -27.47 -13.07 -3.26
N GLY A 2 -26.45 -12.56 -2.59
CA GLY A 2 -25.58 -11.52 -3.14
C GLY A 2 -24.52 -12.14 -4.05
N ILE A 3 -23.93 -11.32 -4.93
CA ILE A 3 -22.77 -11.73 -5.73
C ILE A 3 -21.56 -11.76 -4.78
N GLU A 4 -20.85 -12.89 -4.73
CA GLU A 4 -19.60 -13.00 -3.97
C GLU A 4 -18.43 -12.55 -4.85
N ILE A 5 -17.65 -11.58 -4.35
CA ILE A 5 -16.49 -11.01 -5.05
C ILE A 5 -15.29 -11.06 -4.11
N ALA A 6 -14.17 -11.60 -4.58
CA ALA A 6 -12.89 -11.56 -3.90
C ALA A 6 -12.04 -10.42 -4.43
N ALA A 7 -11.44 -9.63 -3.53
CA ALA A 7 -10.43 -8.64 -3.87
C ALA A 7 -9.03 -9.21 -3.60
N MET A 8 -8.14 -9.09 -4.59
CA MET A 8 -6.73 -9.44 -4.46
C MET A 8 -5.88 -8.17 -4.60
N VAL A 9 -5.15 -7.82 -3.55
CA VAL A 9 -4.31 -6.61 -3.52
C VAL A 9 -2.83 -7.01 -3.55
N LEU A 10 -2.11 -6.61 -4.59
CA LEU A 10 -0.68 -6.88 -4.73
C LEU A 10 0.16 -5.81 -4.01
N ALA A 11 0.25 -5.92 -2.68
CA ALA A 11 0.88 -4.93 -1.80
C ALA A 11 2.41 -5.13 -1.58
N GLY A 12 3.12 -5.77 -2.51
CA GLY A 12 4.56 -6.10 -2.36
C GLY A 12 5.55 -5.05 -2.89
N GLY A 13 5.09 -3.90 -3.38
CA GLY A 13 5.96 -2.95 -4.09
C GLY A 13 7.10 -2.36 -3.23
N LYS A 14 8.36 -2.57 -3.62
CA LYS A 14 9.56 -2.04 -2.92
C LYS A 14 9.65 -0.50 -2.88
N GLY A 15 9.09 0.18 -3.88
CA GLY A 15 9.13 1.65 -3.95
C GLY A 15 10.55 2.23 -4.09
N THR A 16 11.40 1.65 -4.93
CA THR A 16 12.84 2.00 -5.07
C THR A 16 13.12 3.49 -5.27
N ARG A 17 12.21 4.22 -5.93
CA ARG A 17 12.31 5.67 -6.17
C ARG A 17 12.01 6.54 -4.94
N LEU A 18 11.39 5.99 -3.89
CA LEU A 18 11.05 6.70 -2.64
C LEU A 18 12.21 6.71 -1.62
N LYS A 19 13.33 6.05 -1.93
CA LYS A 19 14.59 6.08 -1.18
C LYS A 19 14.41 5.77 0.31
N SER A 20 14.67 6.74 1.20
CA SER A 20 14.62 6.55 2.66
C SER A 20 13.24 6.15 3.16
N LEU A 21 12.18 6.59 2.48
CA LEU A 21 10.79 6.31 2.87
C LEU A 21 10.43 4.83 2.80
N THR A 22 11.11 4.04 1.95
CA THR A 22 10.86 2.59 1.81
C THR A 22 12.08 1.75 2.18
N ARG A 23 13.04 2.31 2.95
CA ARG A 23 14.24 1.58 3.39
C ARG A 23 13.91 0.39 4.28
N LYS A 24 12.90 0.53 5.15
CA LYS A 24 12.47 -0.47 6.14
C LYS A 24 11.00 -0.87 6.00
N THR A 25 10.29 -0.33 5.01
CA THR A 25 8.85 -0.55 4.82
C THR A 25 8.52 -0.65 3.34
N ALA A 26 7.50 -1.43 2.99
CA ALA A 26 7.02 -1.53 1.61
C ALA A 26 6.28 -0.25 1.20
N LYS A 27 6.25 0.05 -0.11
CA LYS A 27 5.55 1.21 -0.67
C LYS A 27 4.11 1.36 -0.13
N PRO A 28 3.29 0.31 -0.02
CA PRO A 28 1.90 0.47 0.40
C PRO A 28 1.73 0.96 1.85
N ALA A 29 2.75 0.76 2.70
CA ALA A 29 2.74 1.20 4.08
C ALA A 29 3.28 2.63 4.29
N VAL A 30 3.70 3.32 3.23
CA VAL A 30 4.15 4.72 3.30
C VAL A 30 2.99 5.63 3.66
N SER A 31 3.20 6.55 4.60
CA SER A 31 2.21 7.55 5.02
C SER A 31 1.76 8.44 3.86
N TYR A 32 0.46 8.73 3.82
CA TYR A 32 -0.20 9.57 2.83
C TYR A 32 -1.27 10.43 3.52
N GLY A 33 -1.35 11.73 3.20
CA GLY A 33 -2.42 12.60 3.71
C GLY A 33 -2.53 12.66 5.25
N ALA A 34 -1.41 12.79 5.96
CA ALA A 34 -1.28 12.83 7.42
C ALA A 34 -1.67 11.54 8.18
N LYS A 35 -2.92 11.09 8.08
CA LYS A 35 -3.44 9.96 8.86
C LYS A 35 -3.42 8.62 8.11
N TYR A 36 -3.30 8.65 6.77
CA TYR A 36 -3.45 7.45 5.94
C TYR A 36 -2.11 6.86 5.53
N ARG A 37 -2.17 5.70 4.88
CA ARG A 37 -1.12 5.05 4.12
C ARG A 37 -1.59 4.81 2.69
N ILE A 38 -0.67 4.56 1.77
CA ILE A 38 -1.01 4.32 0.36
C ILE A 38 -2.03 3.17 0.19
N ILE A 39 -1.94 2.11 1.01
CA ILE A 39 -2.86 0.94 0.93
C ILE A 39 -4.28 1.23 1.45
N ASP A 40 -4.50 2.36 2.10
CA ASP A 40 -5.84 2.71 2.61
C ASP A 40 -6.80 3.13 1.47
N PHE A 41 -6.29 3.20 0.22
CA PHE A 41 -6.99 3.50 -1.03
C PHE A 41 -6.74 2.39 -2.04
#